data_AF-G9K3E5-F1
#
_entry.id   AF-G9K3E5-F1
#
_cell.length_a   1.000
_cell.length_b   1.000
_cell.length_c   1.000
_cell.angle_alpha   90.00
_cell.angle_beta   90.00
_cell.angle_gamma   90.00
#
_symmetry.space_group_name_H-M   'P 1'
#
loop_
_entity.id
_entity.type
_entity.pdbx_description
1 polymer ?
#
loop_
_entity_poly.entity_id
_entity_poly.type
_entity_poly.pdbx_seq_one_letter_code
_entity_poly.pdbx_strand_id
1 'polypeptide(L)'
;GRMTVVRQIFPSAKDNQKCMRNNHRISSLLCDPQEGYLQMLQISNLYLYDSVLMLANAFHRKLEDRKWHSMASLNCIRKSTKPWNGGRSMLDTIKKGHITGLTGVMEFR
;
A
#
# COMPACT_ATOMS: atom_id res chain seq x y z
N GLY A 1 57.01 -3.79 -13.21
CA GLY A 1 56.05 -4.09 -12.12
C GLY A 1 54.91 -4.93 -12.69
N ARG A 2 54.44 -5.94 -11.95
CA ARG A 2 53.30 -6.76 -12.38
C ARG A 2 51.99 -6.02 -12.07
N MET A 3 51.17 -5.83 -13.10
CA MET A 3 49.86 -5.19 -13.00
C MET A 3 48.83 -6.24 -12.59
N THR A 4 48.26 -6.10 -11.39
CA THR A 4 47.18 -6.96 -10.91
C THR A 4 45.86 -6.28 -11.24
N VAL A 5 45.11 -6.83 -12.20
CA VAL A 5 43.78 -6.32 -12.56
C VAL A 5 42.76 -6.92 -11.62
N VAL A 6 42.24 -6.10 -10.69
CA VAL A 6 41.10 -6.48 -9.85
C VAL A 6 39.83 -6.27 -10.66
N ARG A 7 39.25 -7.35 -11.20
CA ARG A 7 37.90 -7.30 -11.77
C ARG A 7 36.89 -7.16 -10.63
N GLN A 8 36.44 -5.93 -10.36
CA GLN A 8 35.28 -5.70 -9.51
C GLN A 8 34.04 -6.19 -10.25
N ILE A 9 33.51 -7.34 -9.83
CA ILE A 9 32.18 -7.80 -10.23
C ILE A 9 31.19 -7.03 -9.38
N PHE A 10 30.63 -5.96 -9.92
CA PHE A 10 29.49 -5.30 -9.28
C PHE A 10 28.32 -6.28 -9.26
N PRO A 11 27.65 -6.49 -8.11
CA PRO A 11 26.42 -7.28 -8.09
C PRO A 11 25.47 -6.68 -9.12
N SER A 12 24.94 -7.52 -10.02
CA SER A 12 23.87 -7.06 -10.93
C SER A 12 22.77 -6.47 -10.06
N ALA A 13 22.32 -5.26 -10.36
CA ALA A 13 21.23 -4.64 -9.64
C ALA A 13 20.09 -5.66 -9.50
N LYS A 14 19.75 -6.06 -8.27
CA LYS A 14 18.61 -6.95 -8.02
C LYS A 14 17.43 -6.39 -8.79
N ASP A 15 16.75 -7.27 -9.52
CA ASP A 15 15.72 -6.93 -10.50
C ASP A 15 14.51 -6.28 -9.81
N ASN A 16 14.63 -4.97 -9.55
CA ASN A 16 13.69 -4.18 -8.75
C ASN A 16 12.29 -4.12 -9.40
N GLN A 17 12.15 -4.50 -10.67
CA GLN A 17 10.87 -4.48 -11.38
C GLN A 17 9.83 -5.40 -10.72
N LYS A 18 10.23 -6.55 -10.14
CA LYS A 18 9.28 -7.50 -9.53
C LYS A 18 8.48 -6.88 -8.39
N CYS A 19 9.10 -5.97 -7.65
CA CYS A 19 8.57 -5.31 -6.47
C CYS A 19 8.02 -3.90 -6.72
N MET A 20 7.87 -3.53 -7.99
CA MET A 20 7.25 -2.26 -8.38
C MET A 20 5.83 -2.50 -8.90
N ARG A 21 4.88 -1.66 -8.49
CA ARG A 21 3.49 -1.66 -8.96
C ARG A 21 3.07 -0.23 -9.26
N ASN A 22 2.92 0.15 -10.53
CA ASN A 22 2.51 1.51 -10.91
C ASN A 22 3.31 2.62 -10.20
N ASN A 23 4.64 2.51 -10.23
CA ASN A 23 5.60 3.38 -9.52
C ASN A 23 5.58 3.31 -7.97
N HIS A 24 4.71 2.50 -7.37
CA HIS A 24 4.78 2.16 -5.94
C HIS A 24 5.81 1.07 -5.69
N ARG A 25 6.78 1.33 -4.82
CA ARG A 25 7.82 0.36 -4.43
C ARG A 25 7.38 -0.45 -3.22
N ILE A 26 7.29 -1.76 -3.39
CA ILE A 26 7.02 -2.72 -2.32
C ILE A 26 8.34 -3.17 -1.70
N SER A 27 8.36 -3.34 -0.38
CA SER A 27 9.53 -3.92 0.32
C SER A 27 9.83 -5.31 -0.24
N SER A 28 11.09 -5.58 -0.57
CA SER A 28 11.53 -6.87 -1.15
C SER A 28 11.11 -8.07 -0.29
N LEU A 29 11.06 -7.89 1.03
CA LEU A 29 10.58 -8.90 1.97
C LEU A 29 9.16 -9.41 1.66
N LEU A 30 8.31 -8.57 1.07
CA LEU A 30 6.89 -8.86 0.79
C LEU A 30 6.61 -9.23 -0.67
N CYS A 31 7.61 -9.23 -1.56
CA CYS A 31 7.41 -9.43 -3.00
C CYS A 31 8.47 -10.30 -3.67
N ASP A 32 9.64 -10.49 -3.04
CA ASP A 32 10.69 -11.38 -3.53
C ASP A 32 10.53 -12.79 -2.90
N PRO A 33 10.14 -13.81 -3.69
CA PRO A 33 9.97 -15.16 -3.18
C PRO A 33 11.28 -15.81 -2.72
N GLN A 34 12.44 -15.25 -3.08
CA GLN A 34 13.76 -15.76 -2.68
C GLN A 34 14.11 -15.44 -1.23
N GLU A 35 13.52 -14.41 -0.63
CA GLU A 35 13.78 -14.01 0.76
C GLU A 35 13.10 -14.96 1.78
N GLY A 36 12.30 -15.93 1.33
CA GLY A 36 11.67 -16.97 2.15
C GLY A 36 10.53 -16.48 3.06
N TYR A 37 10.55 -15.21 3.47
CA TYR A 37 9.53 -14.59 4.33
C TYR A 37 8.13 -14.61 3.69
N LEU A 38 8.06 -14.46 2.37
CA LEU A 38 6.81 -14.57 1.61
C LEU A 38 6.06 -15.88 1.84
N GLN A 39 6.78 -16.99 2.04
CA GLN A 39 6.18 -18.30 2.25
C GLN A 39 5.64 -18.47 3.69
N MET A 40 6.13 -17.66 4.62
CA MET A 40 5.70 -17.65 6.03
C MET A 40 4.58 -16.64 6.30
N LEU A 41 4.33 -15.72 5.37
CA LEU A 41 3.31 -14.68 5.52
C LEU A 41 1.91 -15.28 5.50
N GLN A 42 1.15 -14.98 6.55
CA GLN A 42 -0.28 -15.28 6.58
C GLN A 42 -1.00 -14.50 5.48
N ILE A 43 -2.01 -15.12 4.87
CA ILE A 43 -2.84 -14.50 3.82
C ILE A 43 -3.43 -13.15 4.30
N SER A 44 -3.83 -13.06 5.57
CA SER A 44 -4.31 -11.82 6.20
C SER A 44 -3.33 -10.65 6.04
N ASN A 45 -2.02 -10.89 6.11
CA ASN A 45 -1.01 -9.85 5.99
C ASN A 45 -0.94 -9.27 4.57
N LEU A 46 -1.21 -10.08 3.54
CA LEU A 46 -1.30 -9.61 2.16
C LEU A 46 -2.51 -8.67 1.98
N TYR A 47 -3.67 -9.06 2.54
CA TYR A 47 -4.86 -8.21 2.55
C TYR A 47 -4.66 -6.93 3.38
N LEU A 48 -3.93 -6.99 4.50
CA LEU A 48 -3.60 -5.81 5.29
C LEU A 48 -2.76 -4.81 4.49
N TYR A 49 -1.74 -5.29 3.77
CA TYR A 49 -0.92 -4.44 2.91
C TYR A 49 -1.77 -3.73 1.85
N ASP A 50 -2.59 -4.50 1.13
CA ASP A 50 -3.43 -3.99 0.06
C ASP A 50 -4.53 -3.04 0.58
N SER A 51 -5.05 -3.30 1.79
CA SER A 51 -6.01 -2.40 2.46
C SER A 51 -5.40 -1.03 2.73
N VAL A 52 -4.14 -0.98 3.21
CA VAL A 52 -3.43 0.29 3.45
C VAL A 52 -3.14 1.00 2.13
N LEU A 53 -2.70 0.27 1.11
CA LEU A 53 -2.46 0.82 -0.23
C LEU A 53 -3.76 1.43 -0.82
N MET A 54 -4.89 0.77 -0.64
CA MET A 54 -6.19 1.28 -1.08
C MET A 54 -6.62 2.54 -0.32
N LEU A 55 -6.42 2.60 0.99
CA LEU A 55 -6.69 3.80 1.79
C LEU A 55 -5.84 4.99 1.33
N ALA A 56 -4.54 4.76 1.06
CA ALA A 56 -3.65 5.81 0.56
C ALA A 56 -4.15 6.39 -0.79
N ASN A 57 -4.58 5.52 -1.70
CA ASN A 57 -5.16 5.94 -2.99
C ASN A 57 -6.48 6.71 -2.79
N ALA A 58 -7.34 6.27 -1.87
CA ALA A 58 -8.59 6.97 -1.57
C ALA A 58 -8.35 8.37 -0.99
N PHE A 59 -7.37 8.52 -0.09
CA PHE A 59 -6.97 9.81 0.46
C PHE A 59 -6.37 10.72 -0.59
N HIS A 60 -5.47 10.20 -1.43
CA HIS A 60 -4.89 10.94 -2.54
C HIS A 60 -5.97 11.50 -3.48
N ARG A 61 -6.90 10.65 -3.95
CA ARG A 61 -8.01 11.10 -4.81
C ARG A 61 -8.89 12.15 -4.15
N LYS A 62 -9.20 12.02 -2.86
CA LYS A 62 -9.99 13.03 -2.13
C LYS A 62 -9.29 14.39 -2.05
N LEU A 63 -7.96 14.40 -1.90
CA LEU A 63 -7.16 15.61 -1.85
C LEU A 63 -7.07 16.26 -3.24
N GLU A 64 -6.79 15.48 -4.29
CA GLU A 64 -6.75 15.97 -5.68
C GLU A 64 -8.10 16.56 -6.13
N ASP A 65 -9.19 15.87 -5.82
CA ASP A 65 -10.55 16.34 -6.13
C ASP A 65 -11.00 17.55 -5.30
N ARG A 66 -10.20 17.98 -4.31
CA ARG A 66 -10.53 19.03 -3.34
C ARG A 66 -11.83 18.75 -2.56
N LYS A 67 -12.13 17.48 -2.31
CA LYS A 67 -13.32 16.99 -1.57
C LYS A 67 -12.99 16.47 -0.17
N TRP A 68 -11.82 16.87 0.34
CA TRP A 68 -11.33 16.45 1.65
C TRP A 68 -12.25 16.93 2.77
N HIS A 69 -12.55 16.03 3.71
CA HIS A 69 -13.22 16.36 4.97
C HIS A 69 -12.27 15.99 6.10
N SER A 70 -11.94 16.95 6.96
CA SER A 70 -11.04 16.72 8.10
C SER A 70 -11.62 15.66 9.05
N MET A 71 -10.70 14.93 9.70
CA MET A 71 -11.05 14.03 10.80
C MET A 71 -11.71 14.82 11.94
N ALA A 72 -12.58 14.16 12.68
CA ALA A 72 -13.25 14.72 13.85
C ALA A 72 -12.98 13.85 15.08
N SER A 73 -12.79 14.48 16.24
CA SER A 73 -12.80 13.76 17.51
C SER A 73 -14.23 13.37 17.84
N LEU A 74 -14.50 12.07 17.91
CA LEU A 74 -15.82 11.52 18.19
C LEU A 74 -15.90 10.99 19.63
N ASN A 75 -17.11 10.95 20.18
CA ASN A 75 -17.39 10.35 21.48
C ASN A 75 -18.31 9.14 21.34
N CYS A 76 -18.04 8.07 22.07
CA CYS A 76 -18.89 6.87 22.09
C CYS A 76 -19.94 6.93 23.22
N ILE A 77 -21.09 6.29 23.01
CA ILE A 77 -22.10 6.01 24.06
C ILE A 77 -22.61 7.29 24.78
N ARG A 78 -22.79 8.39 24.03
CA ARG A 78 -23.48 9.60 24.54
C ARG A 78 -24.75 9.86 23.75
N LYS A 79 -25.81 10.34 24.41
CA LYS A 79 -27.06 10.74 23.73
C LYS A 79 -26.84 11.83 22.66
N SER A 80 -25.81 12.65 22.82
CA SER A 80 -25.43 13.73 21.90
C SER A 80 -24.35 13.33 20.89
N THR A 81 -23.97 12.06 20.81
CA THR A 81 -22.96 11.59 19.85
C THR A 81 -23.42 11.88 18.43
N LYS A 82 -22.58 12.60 17.67
CA LYS A 82 -22.76 12.82 16.24
C LYS A 82 -21.72 12.01 15.46
N PRO A 83 -22.07 11.48 14.27
CA PRO A 83 -21.10 10.77 13.43
C PRO A 83 -20.08 11.72 12.83
N TRP A 84 -19.03 11.17 12.23
CA TRP A 84 -18.12 11.96 11.41
C TRP A 84 -18.82 12.42 10.12
N ASN A 85 -18.96 13.74 9.95
CA ASN A 85 -19.61 14.34 8.78
C ASN A 85 -18.99 13.88 7.44
N GLY A 86 -17.67 13.69 7.40
CA GLY A 86 -16.96 13.21 6.21
C GLY A 86 -17.07 11.71 5.96
N GLY A 87 -17.62 10.94 6.91
CA GLY A 87 -17.58 9.48 6.91
C GLY A 87 -18.24 8.86 5.69
N ARG A 88 -19.41 9.35 5.29
CA ARG A 88 -20.11 8.82 4.12
C ARG A 88 -19.33 9.06 2.83
N SER A 89 -18.88 10.30 2.61
CA SER A 89 -18.11 10.66 1.43
C SER A 89 -16.79 9.87 1.34
N MET A 90 -16.11 9.66 2.48
CA MET A 90 -14.90 8.85 2.53
C MET A 90 -15.17 7.38 2.22
N LEU A 91 -16.18 6.79 2.85
CA LEU A 91 -16.59 5.41 2.59
C LEU A 91 -16.94 5.19 1.12
N ASP A 92 -17.69 6.11 0.51
CA ASP A 92 -18.05 6.02 -0.92
C ASP A 92 -16.82 6.11 -1.84
N THR A 93 -15.72 6.76 -1.40
CA THR A 93 -14.46 6.83 -2.17
C THR A 93 -13.65 5.55 -2.01
N ILE A 94 -13.55 5.03 -0.79
CA ILE A 94 -12.87 3.76 -0.51
C ILE A 94 -13.59 2.61 -1.23
N LYS A 95 -14.92 2.60 -1.21
CA LYS A 95 -15.74 1.58 -1.89
C LYS A 95 -15.51 1.53 -3.40
N LYS A 96 -15.21 2.68 -4.02
CA LYS A 96 -14.85 2.79 -5.45
C LYS A 96 -13.35 2.58 -5.71
N GLY A 97 -12.59 2.20 -4.68
CA GLY A 97 -11.18 1.89 -4.79
C GLY A 97 -10.94 0.66 -5.65
N HIS A 98 -9.95 0.76 -6.52
CA HIS A 98 -9.45 -0.33 -7.34
C HIS A 98 -7.93 -0.23 -7.37
N ILE A 99 -7.24 -1.22 -6.82
CA ILE A 99 -5.78 -1.25 -6.74
C ILE A 99 -5.24 -2.60 -7.21
N THR A 100 -3.96 -2.61 -7.60
CA THR A 100 -3.21 -3.83 -7.90
C THR A 100 -2.09 -3.99 -6.88
N GLY A 101 -2.26 -4.92 -5.94
CA GLY A 101 -1.38 -5.13 -4.80
C GLY A 101 -0.75 -6.52 -4.76
N LEU A 102 -0.53 -7.03 -3.56
CA LEU A 102 0.01 -8.36 -3.27
C LEU A 102 -1.01 -9.48 -3.48
N THR A 103 -2.30 -9.19 -3.32
CA THR A 103 -3.42 -10.13 -3.53
C THR A 103 -3.93 -10.15 -4.97
N GLY A 104 -3.28 -9.38 -5.88
CA GLY A 104 -3.76 -9.17 -7.24
C GLY A 104 -4.60 -7.89 -7.32
N VAL A 105 -5.78 -7.97 -7.93
CA VAL A 105 -6.74 -6.84 -7.97
C VAL A 105 -7.59 -6.87 -6.71
N MET A 106 -7.62 -5.75 -5.99
CA MET A 106 -8.52 -5.54 -4.85
C MET A 106 -9.51 -4.42 -5.17
N GLU A 107 -10.79 -4.75 -5.04
CA GLU A 107 -11.94 -3.88 -5.28
C GLU A 107 -13.15 -4.31 -4.42
N PHE A 108 -14.19 -3.47 -4.36
CA PHE A 108 -15.46 -3.79 -3.70
C PHE A 108 -16.62 -3.77 -4.69
N ARG A 109 -17.60 -4.66 -4.47
CA ARG A 109 -18.88 -4.69 -5.20
C ARG A 109 -19.88 -3.65 -4.70
#